data_AF-A0A962FAL6-F1
#
_entry.id   AF-A0A962FAL6-F1
#
_cell.length_a   1.000
_cell.length_b   1.000
_cell.length_c   1.000
_cell.angle_alpha   90.00
_cell.angle_beta   90.00
_cell.angle_gamma   90.00
#
_symmetry.space_group_name_H-M   'P 1'
#
loop_
_entity.id
_entity.type
_entity.pdbx_description
1 polymer ?
#
loop_
_entity_poly.entity_id
_entity_poly.type
_entity_poly.pdbx_seq_one_letter_code
_entity_poly.pdbx_strand_id
1 'polypeptide(L)' 'MPSPQGLAVAQALVGFAQIWLAVGLVVGLWFVVWAIDKIDPSAEGAYAFRPLIVPGVALLWPYVVWRWLRLRHAPHAGGH' A
#
# COMPACT_ATOMS: atom_id res chain seq x y z
N MET A 1 12.34 29.87 -20.85
CA MET A 1 12.56 29.64 -19.42
C MET A 1 11.22 29.31 -18.78
N PRO A 2 11.08 28.20 -18.02
CA PRO A 2 9.86 27.95 -17.26
C PRO A 2 9.61 29.14 -16.30
N SER A 3 8.36 29.55 -16.16
CA SER A 3 8.01 30.62 -15.21
C SER A 3 8.33 30.15 -13.78
N PRO A 4 8.77 31.05 -12.87
CA PRO A 4 9.15 30.67 -11.50
C PRO A 4 8.05 29.91 -10.76
N GLN A 5 6.79 30.21 -11.08
CA GLN A 5 5.60 29.54 -10.56
C GLN A 5 5.44 28.11 -11.09
N GLY A 6 5.76 27.87 -12.37
CA GLY A 6 5.74 26.52 -12.95
C GLY A 6 6.79 25.60 -12.31
N LEU A 7 7.97 26.13 -12.01
CA LEU A 7 9.04 25.36 -11.35
C LEU A 7 8.66 25.01 -9.90
N ALA A 8 8.06 25.95 -9.17
CA ALA A 8 7.60 25.73 -7.81
C ALA A 8 6.51 24.64 -7.73
N VAL A 9 5.52 24.67 -8.63
CA VAL A 9 4.47 23.64 -8.70
C VAL A 9 5.07 22.27 -9.04
N ALA A 10 6.00 22.20 -10.00
CA ALA A 10 6.66 20.95 -10.35
C ALA A 10 7.42 20.35 -9.16
N GLN A 11 8.17 21.17 -8.42
CA GLN A 11 8.88 20.72 -7.20
C GLN A 11 7.92 20.25 -6.12
N ALA A 12 6.80 20.95 -5.91
CA ALA A 12 5.79 20.54 -4.93
C ALA A 12 5.15 19.19 -5.30
N LEU A 13 4.81 18.98 -6.58
CA LEU A 13 4.23 17.72 -7.06
C LEU A 13 5.22 16.56 -6.94
N VAL A 14 6.48 16.77 -7.35
CA VAL A 14 7.53 15.75 -7.25
C VAL A 14 7.83 15.44 -5.78
N GLY A 15 7.96 16.45 -4.92
CA GLY A 15 8.18 16.25 -3.49
C GLY A 15 7.02 15.51 -2.82
N PHE A 16 5.78 15.87 -3.15
CA PHE A 16 4.60 15.15 -2.68
C PHE A 16 4.60 13.69 -3.15
N ALA A 17 4.86 13.44 -4.44
CA ALA A 17 4.93 12.09 -4.99
C ALA A 17 6.05 11.26 -4.34
N GLN A 18 7.21 11.86 -4.05
CA GLN A 18 8.32 11.20 -3.37
C GLN A 18 7.92 10.77 -1.95
N ILE A 19 7.29 11.66 -1.17
CA ILE A 19 6.81 11.33 0.18
C ILE A 19 5.73 10.25 0.10
N TRP A 20 4.78 10.38 -0.82
CA TRP A 20 3.71 9.41 -1.03
C TRP A 20 4.25 8.01 -1.33
N LEU A 21 5.18 7.91 -2.28
CA LEU A 21 5.79 6.65 -2.67
C LEU A 21 6.70 6.08 -1.57
N ALA A 22 7.41 6.92 -0.81
CA ALA A 22 8.23 6.47 0.32
C ALA A 22 7.36 5.86 1.42
N VAL A 23 6.25 6.51 1.80
CA VAL A 23 5.28 5.97 2.76
C VAL A 23 4.66 4.68 2.22
N GLY A 24 4.25 4.69 0.96
CA GLY A 24 3.72 3.51 0.29
C GLY A 24 4.69 2.33 0.30
N LEU A 25 5.98 2.58 0.06
CA LEU A 25 7.03 1.56 0.12
C LEU A 25 7.13 0.95 1.52
N VAL A 26 7.18 1.79 2.56
CA VAL A 26 7.22 1.33 3.96
C VAL A 26 6.00 0.46 4.28
N VAL A 27 4.81 0.90 3.87
CA VAL A 27 3.57 0.14 4.06
C VAL A 27 3.59 -1.18 3.28
N GLY A 28 4.06 -1.16 2.04
CA GLY A 28 4.19 -2.36 1.19
C GLY A 28 5.18 -3.36 1.77
N LEU A 29 6.34 -2.90 2.24
CA LEU A 29 7.34 -3.70 2.96
C LEU A 29 6.75 -4.30 4.23
N TRP A 30 6.04 -3.50 5.03
CA TRP A 30 5.31 -4.00 6.20
C TRP A 30 4.31 -5.08 5.82
N PHE A 31 3.56 -4.89 4.74
CA PHE A 31 2.56 -5.85 4.27
C PHE A 31 3.21 -7.17 3.84
N VAL A 32 4.36 -7.11 3.16
CA VAL A 32 5.14 -8.31 2.80
C VAL A 32 5.62 -9.04 4.06
N VAL A 33 6.15 -8.34 5.06
CA VAL A 33 6.70 -8.99 6.26
C VAL A 33 5.59 -9.51 7.19
N TRP A 34 4.51 -8.75 7.40
CA TRP A 34 3.50 -9.04 8.43
C TRP A 34 2.18 -9.62 7.89
N ALA A 35 1.77 -9.26 6.68
CA ALA A 35 0.51 -9.75 6.12
C ALA A 35 0.68 -11.13 5.46
N ILE A 36 1.87 -11.45 4.95
CA ILE A 36 2.16 -12.76 4.34
C ILE A 36 1.92 -13.89 5.34
N ASP A 37 2.41 -13.75 6.58
CA ASP A 37 2.22 -14.77 7.62
C ASP A 37 0.77 -14.91 8.07
N LYS A 38 -0.05 -13.86 7.88
CA LYS A 38 -1.45 -13.83 8.34
C LYS A 38 -2.48 -14.24 7.29
N ILE A 39 -2.14 -14.18 6.00
CA ILE A 39 -3.11 -14.38 4.92
C ILE A 39 -3.35 -15.86 4.64
N ASP A 40 -2.31 -16.70 4.55
CA ASP A 40 -2.50 -18.15 4.40
C ASP A 40 -1.17 -18.94 4.49
N PRO A 41 -0.95 -19.80 5.51
CA PRO A 41 0.12 -20.80 5.50
C PRO A 41 -0.08 -21.88 4.43
N SER A 42 -1.30 -22.04 3.91
CA SER A 42 -1.72 -23.14 3.01
C SER A 42 -1.78 -22.75 1.53
N ALA A 43 -1.43 -21.51 1.16
CA ALA A 43 -1.42 -21.06 -0.24
C ALA A 43 -0.13 -21.45 -0.97
N GLU A 44 0.08 -22.76 -1.11
CA GLU A 44 1.11 -23.37 -1.96
C GLU A 44 0.76 -23.14 -3.44
N GLY A 45 1.22 -22.04 -4.05
CA GLY A 45 1.13 -21.86 -5.51
C GLY A 45 1.15 -20.41 -6.02
N ALA A 46 0.77 -19.44 -5.20
CA ALA A 46 0.66 -18.04 -5.61
C ALA A 46 1.82 -17.15 -5.11
N TYR A 47 3.03 -17.72 -4.92
CA TYR A 47 4.18 -16.98 -4.39
C TYR A 47 4.80 -16.00 -5.39
N ALA A 48 4.74 -16.30 -6.70
CA ALA A 48 5.39 -15.48 -7.74
C ALA A 48 4.69 -14.13 -8.00
N PHE A 49 3.39 -14.00 -7.70
CA PHE A 49 2.65 -12.73 -7.87
C PHE A 49 2.85 -11.75 -6.71
N ARG A 50 3.47 -12.19 -5.60
CA ARG A 50 3.55 -11.43 -4.34
C ARG A 50 4.47 -10.20 -4.39
N PRO A 51 5.68 -10.24 -4.99
CA PRO A 51 6.49 -9.04 -5.17
C PRO A 51 5.83 -8.03 -6.11
N LEU A 52 5.07 -8.53 -7.10
CA LEU A 52 4.36 -7.71 -8.08
C LEU A 52 3.23 -6.89 -7.46
N ILE A 53 2.71 -7.33 -6.31
CA ILE A 53 1.69 -6.60 -5.54
C ILE A 53 2.30 -5.43 -4.76
N VAL A 54 3.60 -5.48 -4.39
CA VAL A 54 4.30 -4.42 -3.65
C VAL A 54 4.19 -3.05 -4.32
N PRO A 55 4.48 -2.87 -5.63
CA PRO A 55 4.30 -1.57 -6.26
C PRO A 55 2.84 -1.12 -6.30
N GLY A 56 1.88 -2.04 -6.46
CA GLY A 56 0.45 -1.73 -6.42
C GLY A 56 -0.02 -1.28 -5.03
N VAL A 57 0.45 -1.96 -3.98
CA VAL A 57 0.18 -1.60 -2.58
C VAL A 57 0.89 -0.31 -2.21
N ALA A 58 2.11 -0.08 -2.67
CA ALA A 58 2.83 1.16 -2.42
C ALA A 58 2.12 2.36 -3.07
N LEU A 59 1.53 2.18 -4.25
CA LEU A 59 0.77 3.24 -4.91
C LEU A 59 -0.59 3.48 -4.22
N LEU A 60 -1.29 2.40 -3.85
CA LEU A 60 -2.65 2.42 -3.30
C LEU A 60 -2.70 2.23 -1.78
N TRP A 61 -1.60 2.52 -1.08
CA TRP A 61 -1.44 2.23 0.34
C TRP A 61 -2.57 2.76 1.24
N PRO A 62 -3.16 3.97 1.03
CA PRO A 62 -4.22 4.45 1.92
C PRO A 62 -5.48 3.60 1.80
N TYR A 63 -5.80 3.15 0.57
CA TYR A 63 -6.94 2.27 0.31
C TYR A 63 -6.72 0.89 0.92
N VAL A 64 -5.50 0.36 0.82
CA VAL A 64 -5.13 -0.94 1.42
C VAL A 64 -5.25 -0.87 2.95
N VAL A 65 -4.72 0.17 3.57
CA VAL A 65 -4.83 0.41 5.02
C VAL A 65 -6.30 0.55 5.43
N TRP A 66 -7.09 1.36 4.72
CA TRP A 66 -8.52 1.53 4.99
C TRP A 66 -9.30 0.21 4.89
N ARG A 67 -9.07 -0.57 3.82
CA ARG A 67 -9.69 -1.88 3.63
C ARG A 67 -9.31 -2.84 4.75
N TRP A 68 -8.04 -2.86 5.16
CA TRP A 68 -7.56 -3.70 6.24
C TRP A 68 -8.20 -3.34 7.59
N LEU A 69 -8.30 -2.04 7.90
CA LEU A 69 -8.99 -1.57 9.10
C LEU A 69 -10.48 -1.98 9.08
N ARG A 70 -11.14 -1.92 7.93
CA ARG A 70 -12.55 -2.33 7.80
C ARG A 70 -12.75 -3.83 8.00
N LEU A 71 -11.87 -4.67 7.44
CA LEU A 71 -11.94 -6.13 7.61
C LEU A 71 -11.70 -6.55 9.06
N ARG A 72 -10.83 -5.85 9.79
CA ARG A 72 -10.63 -6.07 11.24
C ARG A 72 -11.86 -5.74 12.09
N HIS A 73 -12.76 -4.89 11.59
CA HIS A 73 -13.99 -4.50 12.27
C HIS A 73 -15.21 -5.29 11.84
N ALA A 74 -15.08 -6.25 10.91
CA ALA A 74 -16.17 -7.17 10.61
C ALA A 74 -16.48 -7.93 11.92
N PRO A 75 -17.63 -7.69 12.56
CA PRO A 75 -18.01 -8.45 13.74
C PRO A 75 -18.05 -9.91 13.33
N HIS A 76 -17.56 -10.80 14.18
CA HIS A 76 -17.93 -12.20 14.11
C HIS A 76 -19.46 -12.23 14.15
N ALA A 77 -20.10 -12.35 12.99
CA ALA A 77 -21.48 -12.81 12.90
C ALA A 77 -21.44 -14.27 13.34
N GLY A 78 -21.34 -14.44 14.67
CA GLY A 78 -21.56 -15.70 15.33
C GLY A 78 -23.04 -16.03 15.24
N GLY A 79 -23.29 -17.31 14.93
CA GLY A 79 -24.50 -18.04 15.27
C GLY A 79 -25.80 -17.51 14.69
N HIS A 80 -26.31 -18.18 13.66
CA HIS A 80 -27.35 -19.20 13.84
C HIS A 80 -27.36 -20.13 12.64
#